data_AF-A0A967N4B6-F1
#
_entry.id   AF-A0A967N4B6-F1
#
_cell.length_a   1.000
_cell.length_b   1.000
_cell.length_c   1.000
_cell.angle_alpha   90.00
_cell.angle_beta   90.00
_cell.angle_gamma   90.00
#
_symmetry.space_group_name_H-M   'P 1'
#
loop_
_entity.id
_entity.type
_entity.pdbx_description
1 polymer ?
#
loop_
_entity_poly.entity_id
_entity_poly.type
_entity_poly.pdbx_seq_one_letter_code
_entity_poly.pdbx_strand_id
1 'polypeptide(L)'
;MLKTFLKKIIGSRHKRYAKNQQETIDEINRLAEAYQDLPEEELRGKTEVFRERIRARTEDLEAAIEEKRDEKRHSEDPQHRADLSQEITNLEGELLDETQEVLDELLPEAFAVVKEACRRNLGDTVTVTGQEWEWDMVPYDVQLLGAIAL
;
A
#
# COMPACT_ATOMS: atom_id res chain seq x y z
N MET A 1 26.77 19.55 24.43
CA MET A 1 25.74 20.33 25.16
C MET A 1 24.75 21.01 24.22
N LEU A 2 25.18 21.87 23.28
CA LEU A 2 24.27 22.56 22.33
C LEU A 2 23.57 21.63 21.31
N LYS A 3 24.29 20.63 20.76
CA LYS A 3 23.73 19.61 19.86
C LYS A 3 22.63 18.76 20.52
N THR A 4 22.74 18.49 21.82
CA THR A 4 21.74 17.74 22.59
C THR A 4 20.46 18.56 22.81
N PHE A 5 20.59 19.88 22.96
CA PHE A 5 19.46 20.81 23.10
C PHE A 5 18.70 21.02 21.78
N LEU A 6 19.41 21.19 20.64
CA LEU A 6 18.76 21.27 19.33
C LEU A 6 18.03 19.96 18.95
N LYS A 7 18.60 18.79 19.26
CA LYS A 7 17.95 17.48 19.03
C LYS A 7 16.70 17.30 19.90
N LYS A 8 16.64 17.97 21.05
CA LYS A 8 15.48 17.99 21.98
C LYS A 8 14.35 18.89 21.49
N ILE A 9 14.67 19.97 20.76
CA ILE A 9 13.71 20.96 20.25
C ILE A 9 13.14 20.57 18.87
N ILE A 10 13.93 19.85 18.04
CA ILE A 10 13.54 19.47 16.66
C ILE A 10 13.00 18.03 16.55
N GLY A 11 13.18 17.22 17.60
CA GLY A 11 12.86 15.79 17.60
C GLY A 11 13.81 14.98 16.72
N SER A 12 13.96 13.67 16.99
CA SER A 12 14.68 12.80 16.06
C SER A 12 13.86 12.61 14.79
N ARG A 13 14.53 12.39 13.64
CA ARG A 13 13.88 12.06 12.35
C ARG A 13 12.84 10.95 12.52
N HIS A 14 13.20 9.88 13.25
CA HIS A 14 12.31 8.76 13.55
C HIS A 14 11.09 9.15 14.39
N LYS A 15 11.25 10.00 15.41
CA LYS A 15 10.13 10.47 16.23
C LYS A 15 9.15 11.33 15.42
N ARG A 16 9.67 12.13 14.48
CA ARG A 16 8.84 12.91 13.57
C ARG A 16 8.07 12.02 12.60
N TYR A 17 8.74 11.04 11.99
CA TYR A 17 8.10 10.07 11.13
C TYR A 17 6.98 9.32 11.85
N ALA A 18 7.25 8.76 13.03
CA ALA A 18 6.24 8.08 13.84
C ALA A 18 5.04 8.99 14.17
N LYS A 19 5.29 10.28 14.50
CA LYS A 19 4.22 11.24 14.73
C LYS A 19 3.38 11.51 13.48
N ASN A 20 4.01 11.58 12.31
CA ASN A 20 3.31 11.81 11.05
C ASN A 20 2.42 10.63 10.66
N GLN A 21 2.82 9.40 10.99
CA GLN A 21 2.03 8.20 10.70
C GLN A 21 0.95 7.91 11.76
N GLN A 22 0.91 8.67 12.87
CA GLN A 22 -0.04 8.39 13.94
C GLN A 22 -1.49 8.52 13.46
N GLU A 23 -1.80 9.51 12.61
CA GLU A 23 -3.14 9.70 12.06
C GLU A 23 -3.59 8.51 11.22
N THR A 24 -2.70 8.02 10.34
CA THR A 24 -2.92 6.80 9.55
C THR A 24 -3.13 5.57 10.44
N ILE A 25 -2.33 5.41 11.50
CA ILE A 25 -2.47 4.29 12.45
C ILE A 25 -3.80 4.37 13.22
N ASP A 26 -4.18 5.55 13.66
CA ASP A 26 -5.45 5.78 14.35
C ASP A 26 -6.63 5.46 13.41
N GLU A 27 -6.52 5.82 12.14
CA GLU A 27 -7.51 5.46 11.11
C GLU A 27 -7.59 3.95 10.87
N ILE A 28 -6.44 3.27 10.72
CA ILE A 28 -6.37 1.80 10.60
C ILE A 28 -7.08 1.14 11.78
N ASN A 29 -6.78 1.59 13.00
CA ASN A 29 -7.36 1.01 14.21
C ASN A 29 -8.88 1.21 14.28
N ARG A 30 -9.35 2.41 13.94
CA ARG A 30 -10.78 2.73 13.87
C ARG A 30 -11.50 1.85 12.84
N LEU A 31 -10.93 1.68 11.65
CA LEU A 31 -11.49 0.80 10.61
C LEU A 31 -11.47 -0.67 11.04
N ALA A 32 -10.37 -1.12 11.66
CA ALA A 32 -10.23 -2.49 12.15
C ALA A 32 -11.16 -2.80 13.34
N GLU A 33 -11.64 -1.79 14.06
CA GLU A 33 -12.70 -1.94 15.05
C GLU A 33 -14.05 -2.08 14.35
N ALA A 34 -14.36 -1.19 13.39
CA ALA A 34 -15.59 -1.28 12.60
C ALA A 34 -15.73 -2.59 11.81
N TYR A 35 -14.61 -3.18 11.38
CA TYR A 35 -14.60 -4.43 10.61
C TYR A 35 -14.87 -5.69 11.43
N GLN A 36 -14.85 -5.61 12.77
CA GLN A 36 -15.23 -6.75 13.61
C GLN A 36 -16.67 -7.20 13.38
N ASP A 37 -17.55 -6.27 13.00
CA ASP A 37 -18.96 -6.55 12.74
C ASP A 37 -19.22 -7.10 11.32
N LEU A 38 -18.20 -7.14 10.44
CA LEU A 38 -18.37 -7.63 9.07
C LEU A 38 -18.45 -9.16 9.02
N PRO A 39 -19.34 -9.75 8.21
CA PRO A 39 -19.26 -11.16 7.86
C PRO A 39 -17.92 -11.53 7.21
N GLU A 40 -17.52 -12.81 7.32
CA GLU A 40 -16.30 -13.34 6.71
C GLU A 40 -16.20 -13.08 5.19
N GLU A 41 -17.29 -13.29 4.47
CA GLU A 41 -17.31 -13.06 3.02
C GLU A 41 -17.19 -11.58 2.66
N GLU A 42 -17.70 -10.68 3.49
CA GLU A 42 -17.57 -9.24 3.27
C GLU A 42 -16.13 -8.76 3.53
N LEU A 43 -15.50 -9.28 4.59
CA LEU A 43 -14.09 -8.98 4.87
C LEU A 43 -13.18 -9.50 3.74
N ARG A 44 -13.42 -10.72 3.24
CA ARG A 44 -12.69 -11.26 2.07
C ARG A 44 -12.94 -10.44 0.81
N GLY A 45 -14.19 -10.05 0.58
CA GLY A 45 -14.63 -9.25 -0.56
C GLY A 45 -13.94 -7.90 -0.68
N LYS A 46 -13.44 -7.33 0.42
CA LYS A 46 -12.63 -6.10 0.39
C LYS A 46 -11.43 -6.19 -0.55
N THR A 47 -10.82 -7.37 -0.71
CA THR A 47 -9.69 -7.56 -1.62
C THR A 47 -10.07 -7.20 -3.06
N GLU A 48 -11.26 -7.61 -3.50
CA GLU A 48 -11.71 -7.34 -4.87
C GLU A 48 -12.06 -5.86 -5.03
N VAL A 49 -12.71 -5.26 -4.03
CA VAL A 49 -12.98 -3.82 -4.01
C VAL A 49 -11.69 -3.00 -4.15
N PHE A 50 -10.60 -3.41 -3.50
CA PHE A 50 -9.31 -2.74 -3.63
C PHE A 50 -8.72 -2.89 -5.04
N ARG A 51 -8.78 -4.09 -5.63
CA ARG A 51 -8.32 -4.32 -7.01
C ARG A 51 -9.09 -3.50 -8.03
N GLU A 52 -10.41 -3.43 -7.87
CA GLU A 52 -11.28 -2.63 -8.75
C GLU A 52 -10.94 -1.15 -8.65
N ARG A 53 -10.71 -0.61 -7.45
CA ARG A 53 -10.30 0.79 -7.27
C ARG A 53 -8.95 1.09 -7.90
N ILE A 54 -7.96 0.20 -7.75
CA ILE A 54 -6.66 0.36 -8.40
C ILE A 54 -6.84 0.36 -9.93
N ARG A 55 -7.52 -0.66 -10.46
CA ARG A 55 -7.77 -0.77 -11.92
C ARG A 55 -8.47 0.47 -12.46
N ALA A 56 -9.50 0.96 -11.78
CA ALA A 56 -10.26 2.13 -12.23
C ALA A 56 -9.40 3.41 -12.33
N ARG A 57 -8.28 3.48 -11.62
CA ARG A 57 -7.33 4.61 -11.71
C ARG A 57 -6.23 4.35 -12.76
N THR A 58 -5.85 3.09 -12.99
CA THR A 58 -4.66 2.76 -13.80
C THR A 58 -4.95 2.26 -15.21
N GLU A 59 -6.14 1.74 -15.50
CA GLU A 59 -6.41 0.98 -16.74
C GLU A 59 -6.23 1.81 -18.02
N ASP A 60 -6.62 3.08 -17.99
CA ASP A 60 -6.47 3.97 -19.15
C ASP A 60 -5.01 4.28 -19.46
N LEU A 61 -4.18 4.48 -18.43
CA LEU A 61 -2.75 4.71 -18.56
C LEU A 61 -2.03 3.46 -19.06
N GLU A 62 -2.37 2.29 -18.53
CA GLU A 62 -1.85 1.00 -18.98
C GLU A 62 -2.19 0.74 -20.46
N ALA A 63 -3.44 1.03 -20.87
CA ALA A 63 -3.87 0.89 -22.25
C ALA A 63 -3.13 1.86 -23.19
N ALA A 64 -2.96 3.12 -22.79
CA ALA A 64 -2.24 4.13 -23.56
C ALA A 64 -0.76 3.74 -23.74
N ILE A 65 -0.11 3.23 -22.68
CA ILE A 65 1.27 2.73 -22.75
C ILE A 65 1.37 1.57 -23.75
N GLU A 66 0.45 0.61 -23.71
CA GLU A 66 0.51 -0.54 -24.60
C GLU A 66 0.24 -0.17 -26.06
N GLU A 67 -0.68 0.77 -26.31
CA GLU A 67 -0.90 1.33 -27.65
C GLU A 67 0.39 1.94 -28.22
N LYS A 68 1.08 2.77 -27.42
CA LYS A 68 2.32 3.44 -27.84
C LYS A 68 3.48 2.47 -28.00
N ARG A 69 3.54 1.41 -27.17
CA ARG A 69 4.48 0.30 -27.34
C ARG A 69 4.22 -0.45 -28.63
N ASP A 70 2.97 -0.68 -28.98
CA ASP A 70 2.60 -1.34 -30.22
C ASP A 70 2.95 -0.50 -31.46
N GLU A 71 2.63 0.79 -31.42
CA GLU A 71 3.01 1.74 -32.46
C GLU A 71 4.53 1.75 -32.68
N LYS A 72 5.31 1.76 -31.58
CA LYS A 72 6.77 1.71 -31.61
C LYS A 72 7.32 0.41 -32.21
N ARG A 73 6.63 -0.73 -32.02
CA ARG A 73 7.03 -2.03 -32.60
C ARG A 73 6.90 -2.04 -34.13
N HIS A 74 5.96 -1.26 -34.67
CA HIS A 74 5.66 -1.21 -36.10
C HIS A 74 6.29 0.00 -36.82
N SER A 75 6.88 0.94 -36.08
CA SER A 75 7.59 2.08 -36.68
C SER A 75 9.00 1.71 -37.14
N GLU A 76 9.33 2.02 -38.39
CA GLU A 76 10.70 1.91 -38.94
C GLU A 76 11.51 3.20 -38.80
N ASP A 77 10.84 4.34 -38.56
CA ASP A 77 11.48 5.66 -38.44
C ASP A 77 12.20 5.80 -37.08
N PRO A 78 13.53 6.00 -37.07
CA PRO A 78 14.28 6.21 -35.83
C PRO A 78 13.81 7.40 -35.00
N GLN A 79 13.37 8.50 -35.63
CA GLN A 79 12.93 9.69 -34.90
C GLN A 79 11.58 9.43 -34.22
N HIS A 80 10.59 8.93 -34.97
CA HIS A 80 9.29 8.55 -34.41
C HIS A 80 9.42 7.54 -33.25
N ARG A 81 10.32 6.55 -33.38
CA ARG A 81 10.59 5.59 -32.30
C ARG A 81 11.19 6.25 -31.05
N ALA A 82 12.02 7.28 -31.21
CA ALA A 82 12.59 8.02 -30.09
C ALA A 82 11.51 8.84 -29.38
N ASP A 83 10.64 9.51 -30.13
CA ASP A 83 9.53 10.30 -29.60
C ASP A 83 8.54 9.40 -28.82
N LEU A 84 8.13 8.27 -29.40
CA LEU A 84 7.31 7.25 -28.72
C LEU A 84 7.97 6.71 -27.45
N SER A 85 9.29 6.59 -27.42
CA SER A 85 10.00 6.15 -26.21
C SER A 85 9.89 7.17 -25.08
N GLN A 86 9.99 8.45 -25.41
CA GLN A 86 9.84 9.52 -24.44
C GLN A 86 8.39 9.59 -23.92
N GLU A 87 7.40 9.44 -24.80
CA GLU A 87 5.99 9.40 -24.41
C GLU A 87 5.68 8.23 -23.47
N ILE A 88 6.17 7.02 -23.80
CA ILE A 88 6.03 5.84 -22.93
C ILE A 88 6.63 6.10 -21.55
N THR A 89 7.84 6.68 -21.48
CA THR A 89 8.48 6.98 -20.18
C THR A 89 7.68 8.01 -19.37
N ASN A 90 7.07 9.00 -20.02
CA ASN A 90 6.23 9.97 -19.33
C ASN A 90 4.97 9.29 -18.77
N LEU A 91 4.27 8.49 -19.58
CA LEU A 91 3.08 7.75 -19.17
C LEU A 91 3.38 6.72 -18.06
N GLU A 92 4.54 6.06 -18.11
CA GLU A 92 4.99 5.15 -17.04
C GLU A 92 5.22 5.91 -15.72
N GLY A 93 5.69 7.16 -15.79
CA GLY A 93 5.80 8.04 -14.63
C GLY A 93 4.43 8.42 -14.07
N GLU A 94 3.50 8.83 -14.92
CA GLU A 94 2.12 9.15 -14.54
C GLU A 94 1.41 7.94 -13.92
N LEU A 95 1.59 6.74 -14.50
CA LEU A 95 1.05 5.50 -13.96
C LEU A 95 1.62 5.18 -12.56
N LEU A 96 2.92 5.42 -12.35
CA LEU A 96 3.55 5.21 -11.05
C LEU A 96 2.98 6.16 -9.99
N ASP A 97 2.86 7.45 -10.32
CA ASP A 97 2.32 8.46 -9.41
C ASP A 97 0.86 8.14 -9.06
N GLU A 98 0.04 7.83 -10.07
CA GLU A 98 -1.37 7.46 -9.88
C GLU A 98 -1.54 6.18 -9.05
N THR A 99 -0.68 5.19 -9.30
CA THR A 99 -0.64 3.94 -8.52
C THR A 99 -0.27 4.23 -7.06
N GLN A 100 0.71 5.10 -6.82
CA GLN A 100 1.12 5.46 -5.47
C GLN A 100 0.00 6.19 -4.73
N GLU A 101 -0.67 7.15 -5.39
CA GLU A 101 -1.80 7.88 -4.81
C GLU A 101 -2.94 6.96 -4.39
N VAL A 102 -3.40 6.06 -5.28
CA VAL A 102 -4.48 5.13 -4.94
C VAL A 102 -4.07 4.14 -3.85
N LEU A 103 -2.81 3.70 -3.82
CA LEU A 103 -2.31 2.82 -2.75
C LEU A 103 -2.27 3.54 -1.40
N ASP A 104 -1.84 4.80 -1.36
CA ASP A 104 -1.83 5.61 -0.14
C ASP A 104 -3.24 5.89 0.39
N GLU A 105 -4.21 6.14 -0.51
CA GLU A 105 -5.62 6.25 -0.17
C GLU A 105 -6.19 4.94 0.42
N LEU A 106 -5.80 3.79 -0.15
CA LEU A 106 -6.27 2.47 0.27
C LEU A 106 -5.56 1.92 1.51
N LEU A 107 -4.38 2.43 1.84
CA LEU A 107 -3.50 1.89 2.87
C LEU A 107 -4.25 1.68 4.21
N PRO A 108 -5.02 2.65 4.73
CA PRO A 108 -5.69 2.46 6.02
C PRO A 108 -6.75 1.35 5.98
N GLU A 109 -7.51 1.26 4.90
CA GLU A 109 -8.53 0.21 4.71
C GLU A 109 -7.88 -1.16 4.56
N ALA A 110 -6.82 -1.26 3.76
CA ALA A 110 -6.11 -2.52 3.51
C ALA A 110 -5.46 -3.06 4.79
N PHE A 111 -4.80 -2.20 5.56
CA PHE A 111 -4.17 -2.59 6.83
C PHE A 111 -5.21 -2.96 7.89
N ALA A 112 -6.37 -2.29 7.89
CA ALA A 112 -7.48 -2.64 8.77
C ALA A 112 -8.04 -4.04 8.46
N VAL A 113 -8.19 -4.39 7.17
CA VAL A 113 -8.59 -5.75 6.75
C VAL A 113 -7.58 -6.78 7.23
N VAL A 114 -6.28 -6.53 7.06
CA VAL A 114 -5.22 -7.45 7.52
C VAL A 114 -5.27 -7.60 9.03
N LYS A 115 -5.37 -6.50 9.78
CA LYS A 115 -5.44 -6.52 11.25
C LYS A 115 -6.65 -7.30 11.76
N GLU A 116 -7.81 -7.14 11.12
CA GLU A 116 -9.01 -7.89 11.45
C GLU A 116 -8.88 -9.38 11.07
N ALA A 117 -8.31 -9.72 9.92
CA ALA A 117 -8.03 -11.10 9.56
C ALA A 117 -7.09 -11.77 10.57
N CYS A 118 -6.03 -11.09 11.01
CA CYS A 118 -5.15 -11.59 12.07
C CYS A 118 -5.90 -11.79 13.40
N ARG A 119 -6.88 -10.94 13.72
CA ARG A 119 -7.71 -11.10 14.91
C ARG A 119 -8.63 -12.31 14.83
N ARG A 120 -9.24 -12.58 13.67
CA ARG A 120 -10.12 -13.74 13.47
C ARG A 120 -9.42 -15.07 13.63
N ASN A 121 -8.13 -15.10 13.26
CA ASN A 121 -7.31 -16.29 13.39
C ASN A 121 -6.79 -16.52 14.82
N LEU A 122 -7.10 -15.65 15.79
CA LEU A 122 -6.65 -15.84 17.18
C LEU A 122 -7.09 -17.20 17.74
N GLY A 123 -6.11 -17.97 18.23
CA GLY A 123 -6.31 -19.31 18.78
C GLY A 123 -6.29 -20.44 17.74
N ASP A 124 -6.21 -20.13 16.44
CA ASP A 124 -6.04 -21.15 15.42
C ASP A 124 -4.64 -21.76 15.46
N THR A 125 -4.54 -23.07 15.18
CA THR A 125 -3.24 -23.75 15.05
C THR A 125 -2.75 -23.69 13.61
N VAL A 126 -1.54 -23.19 13.39
CA VAL A 126 -0.85 -23.16 12.10
C VAL A 126 0.42 -23.99 12.13
N THR A 127 0.70 -24.71 11.04
CA THR A 127 1.95 -25.46 10.88
C THR A 127 3.01 -24.59 10.21
N VAL A 128 4.10 -24.30 10.92
CA VAL A 128 5.25 -23.53 10.41
C VAL A 128 6.48 -24.42 10.43
N THR A 129 7.05 -24.71 9.25
CA THR A 129 8.23 -25.59 9.12
C THR A 129 8.09 -26.97 9.79
N GLY A 130 6.87 -27.52 9.79
CA GLY A 130 6.55 -28.81 10.41
C GLY A 130 6.32 -28.77 11.93
N GLN A 131 6.35 -27.58 12.54
CA GLN A 131 6.00 -27.36 13.94
C GLN A 131 4.60 -26.74 14.03
N GLU A 132 3.81 -27.16 15.01
CA GLU A 132 2.51 -26.53 15.30
C GLU A 132 2.71 -25.30 16.19
N TRP A 133 2.12 -24.19 15.79
CA TRP A 133 2.13 -22.93 16.51
C TRP A 133 0.68 -22.42 16.65
N GLU A 134 0.35 -21.89 17.83
CA GLU A 134 -0.90 -21.17 18.03
C GLU A 134 -0.77 -19.75 17.48
N TRP A 135 -1.78 -19.28 16.76
CA TRP A 135 -1.87 -17.92 16.29
C TRP A 135 -2.29 -17.00 17.44
N ASP A 136 -1.32 -16.28 18.01
CA ASP A 136 -1.53 -15.29 19.08
C ASP A 136 -1.04 -13.89 18.63
N MET A 137 -1.34 -13.52 17.38
CA MET A 137 -0.81 -12.30 16.77
C MET A 137 -1.93 -11.40 16.25
N VAL A 138 -2.12 -10.25 16.91
CA VAL A 138 -2.86 -9.11 16.36
C VAL A 138 -1.91 -7.92 16.26
N PRO A 139 -1.76 -7.28 15.08
CA PRO A 139 -0.83 -6.17 14.90
C PRO A 139 -1.04 -5.02 15.91
N TYR A 140 0.00 -4.71 16.67
CA TYR A 140 0.12 -3.50 17.49
C TYR A 140 0.49 -2.28 16.64
N ASP A 141 0.30 -1.07 17.18
CA ASP A 141 0.62 0.19 16.48
C ASP A 141 2.08 0.26 16.02
N VAL A 142 3.01 -0.31 16.77
CA VAL A 142 4.43 -0.36 16.38
C VAL A 142 4.68 -1.29 15.18
N GLN A 143 3.87 -2.34 15.01
CA GLN A 143 3.93 -3.23 13.86
C GLN A 143 3.27 -2.57 12.65
N LEU A 144 2.17 -1.84 12.84
CA LEU A 144 1.55 -1.03 11.79
C LEU A 144 2.51 0.06 11.30
N LEU A 145 3.17 0.78 12.22
CA LEU A 145 4.21 1.76 11.88
C LEU A 145 5.36 1.13 11.10
N GLY A 146 5.79 -0.06 11.52
CA GLY A 146 6.83 -0.82 10.84
C GLY A 146 6.41 -1.20 9.42
N ALA A 147 5.17 -1.67 9.25
CA ALA A 147 4.63 -2.05 7.95
C ALA A 147 4.41 -0.85 7.00
N ILE A 148 4.05 0.33 7.51
CA ILE A 148 3.97 1.58 6.71
C ILE A 148 5.36 2.05 6.24
N ALA A 149 6.43 1.64 6.93
CA ALA A 149 7.79 2.06 6.61
C ALA A 149 8.54 1.14 5.63
N LEU A 150 7.95 -0.01 5.27
CA LEU A 150 8.50 -1.00 4.34
C LEU A 150 8.08 -0.67 2.90
#